data_AF-A0A354NWR7-F1
#
_entry.id   AF-A0A354NWR7-F1
#
_cell.length_a   1.000
_cell.length_b   1.000
_cell.length_c   1.000
_cell.angle_alpha   90.00
_cell.angle_beta   90.00
_cell.angle_gamma   90.00
#
_symmetry.space_group_name_H-M   'P 1'
#
loop_
_entity.id
_entity.type
_entity.pdbx_description
1 polymer ?
#
loop_
_entity_poly.entity_id
_entity_poly.type
_entity_poly.pdbx_seq_one_letter_code
_entity_poly.pdbx_strand_id
1 'polypeptide(L)'
;AREAMTEEMRLSLDIHDAGEKLRELSVIHSPIHSIRMIFDLMPRDTKEHWSNIAARLNLVSQGLESFRSSLDEGIHRGKVVSKRQTIETADQCLVWSGATEGQHSFFDGLLEVYDGSGIGSDPLRREIENGAQAANGAMVEMADYLKKTYAPHAEEKNAVGPDRYALAARTFNGIDLDLNETYLWGWEQLRWVNEEFIKTAERILPGGTVEEAENLLETDPKRSIVGEEAFKNWMQELQDRTIDELNGTHFDIAEPVKRIEALIAPPGGALAMYYTPPSEDFTRPGRTWYPTGGKTVFPIWGEVAIAYHEGVPGHHFQLATTTHLSSQLS
;
A
#
# COMPACT_ATOMS: atom_id res chain seq x y z
N ALA A 1 -16.00 3.49 21.62
CA ALA A 1 -14.87 4.39 21.93
C ALA A 1 -13.93 3.80 22.99
N ARG A 2 -14.28 3.79 24.29
CA ARG A 2 -13.36 3.37 25.37
C ARG A 2 -12.72 1.99 25.17
N GLU A 3 -13.51 0.98 24.79
CA GLU A 3 -13.00 -0.39 24.60
C GLU A 3 -11.98 -0.47 23.48
N ALA A 4 -12.29 0.08 22.30
CA ALA A 4 -11.37 0.17 21.17
C ALA A 4 -10.07 0.90 21.54
N MET A 5 -10.16 2.08 22.18
CA MET A 5 -8.96 2.82 22.62
C MET A 5 -8.13 2.03 23.64
N THR A 6 -8.80 1.34 24.57
CA THR A 6 -8.10 0.54 25.59
C THR A 6 -7.39 -0.65 24.96
N GLU A 7 -8.02 -1.29 23.99
CA GLU A 7 -7.44 -2.41 23.22
C GLU A 7 -6.20 -1.93 22.46
N GLU A 8 -6.32 -0.86 21.67
CA GLU A 8 -5.25 -0.30 20.86
C GLU A 8 -4.07 0.19 21.71
N MET A 9 -4.33 0.89 22.81
CA MET A 9 -3.26 1.35 23.73
C MET A 9 -2.54 0.19 24.41
N ARG A 10 -3.27 -0.85 24.84
CA ARG A 10 -2.65 -2.04 25.43
C ARG A 10 -1.78 -2.75 24.41
N LEU A 11 -2.29 -2.94 23.20
CA LEU A 11 -1.52 -3.55 22.13
C LEU A 11 -0.27 -2.73 21.78
N SER A 12 -0.35 -1.40 21.76
CA SER A 12 0.81 -0.54 21.56
C SER A 12 1.86 -0.71 22.67
N LEU A 13 1.44 -0.94 23.92
CA LEU A 13 2.35 -1.26 25.02
C LEU A 13 2.95 -2.66 24.85
N ASP A 14 2.15 -3.66 24.48
CA ASP A 14 2.62 -5.03 24.23
C ASP A 14 3.71 -5.05 23.13
N ILE A 15 3.51 -4.29 22.04
CA ILE A 15 4.48 -4.09 20.94
C ILE A 15 5.77 -3.44 21.43
N HIS A 16 5.65 -2.42 22.30
CA HIS A 16 6.80 -1.73 22.88
C HIS A 16 7.60 -2.65 23.80
N ASP A 17 6.93 -3.33 24.72
CA ASP A 17 7.53 -4.23 25.71
C ASP A 17 8.20 -5.44 25.04
N ALA A 18 7.61 -5.97 23.96
CA ALA A 18 8.20 -7.02 23.13
C ALA A 18 9.48 -6.57 22.39
N GLY A 19 9.68 -5.26 22.27
CA GLY A 19 10.80 -4.64 21.55
C GLY A 19 10.65 -4.68 20.04
N GLU A 20 9.43 -4.81 19.50
CA GLU A 20 9.23 -4.91 18.05
C GLU A 20 9.66 -3.62 17.32
N LYS A 21 9.53 -2.46 17.97
CA LYS A 21 9.99 -1.17 17.44
C LYS A 21 11.51 -1.08 17.21
N LEU A 22 12.29 -1.95 17.85
CA LEU A 22 13.75 -2.04 17.66
C LEU A 22 14.14 -2.87 16.43
N ARG A 23 13.16 -3.50 15.77
CA ARG A 23 13.36 -4.38 14.61
C ARG A 23 12.26 -4.23 13.58
N GLU A 24 11.73 -3.02 13.43
CA GLU A 24 10.72 -2.66 12.43
C GLU A 24 11.38 -2.50 11.05
N LEU A 25 11.90 -3.61 10.51
CA LEU A 25 12.60 -3.67 9.23
C LEU A 25 12.02 -4.78 8.34
N SER A 26 11.38 -4.37 7.26
CA SER A 26 10.80 -5.20 6.21
C SER A 26 10.87 -4.52 4.84
N VAL A 27 10.79 -5.31 3.76
CA VAL A 27 10.83 -4.86 2.36
C VAL A 27 9.58 -4.11 1.88
N ILE A 28 8.53 -4.04 2.71
CA ILE A 28 7.25 -3.42 2.33
C ILE A 28 6.93 -2.21 3.19
N HIS A 29 7.17 -2.29 4.50
CA HIS A 29 6.83 -1.23 5.43
C HIS A 29 7.83 -1.19 6.60
N SER A 30 8.57 -0.09 6.69
CA SER A 30 9.54 0.22 7.74
C SER A 30 9.67 1.73 7.88
N PRO A 31 10.27 2.27 8.96
CA PRO A 31 10.56 3.69 9.07
C PRO A 31 11.34 4.28 7.87
N ILE A 32 12.25 3.51 7.24
CA ILE A 32 12.93 3.92 5.99
C ILE A 32 11.92 4.19 4.87
N HIS A 33 10.92 3.31 4.70
CA HIS A 33 9.86 3.48 3.71
C HIS A 33 9.05 4.73 4.02
N SER A 34 8.66 4.96 5.28
CA SER A 34 7.92 6.17 5.69
C SER A 34 8.70 7.46 5.41
N ILE A 35 10.02 7.47 5.68
CA ILE A 35 10.91 8.60 5.39
C ILE A 35 10.95 8.92 3.89
N ARG A 36 10.94 7.91 3.02
CA ARG A 36 10.88 8.10 1.57
C ARG A 36 9.45 8.49 1.15
N MET A 37 8.45 7.67 1.47
CA MET A 37 7.08 7.73 0.94
C MET A 37 6.35 9.04 1.23
N ILE A 38 6.69 9.71 2.33
CA ILE A 38 6.08 11.01 2.67
C ILE A 38 6.18 12.04 1.54
N PHE A 39 7.23 12.02 0.72
CA PHE A 39 7.42 12.95 -0.41
C PHE A 39 6.42 12.74 -1.56
N ASP A 40 5.77 11.57 -1.66
CA ASP A 40 4.70 11.34 -2.64
C ASP A 40 3.41 12.06 -2.24
N LEU A 41 3.23 12.33 -0.95
CA LEU A 41 2.03 12.97 -0.39
C LEU A 41 2.15 14.49 -0.31
N MET A 42 3.34 15.05 -0.54
CA MET A 42 3.56 16.49 -0.43
C MET A 42 3.09 17.21 -1.70
N PRO A 43 2.25 18.27 -1.58
CA PRO A 43 1.82 19.04 -2.73
C PRO A 43 3.02 19.76 -3.39
N ARG A 44 2.85 20.22 -4.64
CA ARG A 44 3.96 20.77 -5.46
C ARG A 44 3.61 22.04 -6.24
N ASP A 45 2.44 22.62 -5.97
CA ASP A 45 1.87 23.71 -6.77
C ASP A 45 2.37 25.11 -6.42
N THR A 46 3.00 25.30 -5.25
CA THR A 46 3.38 26.63 -4.74
C THR A 46 4.81 26.65 -4.24
N LYS A 47 5.38 27.85 -4.14
CA LYS A 47 6.72 28.04 -3.54
C LYS A 47 6.79 27.51 -2.11
N GLU A 48 5.73 27.72 -1.32
CA GLU A 48 5.64 27.22 0.06
C GLU A 48 5.65 25.69 0.12
N HIS A 49 4.93 25.03 -0.79
CA HIS A 49 4.96 23.57 -0.91
C HIS A 49 6.39 23.04 -1.12
N TRP A 50 7.14 23.67 -2.03
CA TRP A 50 8.54 23.31 -2.28
C TRP A 50 9.48 23.67 -1.15
N SER A 51 9.25 24.77 -0.42
CA SER A 51 10.00 25.08 0.81
C SER A 51 9.80 24.00 1.87
N ASN A 52 8.59 23.45 2.02
CA ASN A 52 8.34 22.33 2.93
C ASN A 52 9.05 21.05 2.48
N ILE A 53 9.07 20.76 1.18
CA ILE A 53 9.81 19.63 0.61
C ILE A 53 11.31 19.78 0.89
N ALA A 54 11.89 20.96 0.63
CA ALA A 54 13.29 21.26 0.90
C ALA A 54 13.62 21.08 2.38
N ALA A 55 12.80 21.63 3.28
CA ALA A 55 12.99 21.46 4.73
C ALA A 55 12.99 19.99 5.15
N ARG A 56 12.09 19.18 4.58
CA ARG A 56 12.01 17.74 4.88
C ARG A 56 13.19 16.96 4.30
N LEU A 57 13.64 17.27 3.07
CA LEU A 57 14.83 16.66 2.46
C LEU A 57 16.05 16.80 3.37
N ASN A 58 16.24 17.99 3.94
CA ASN A 58 17.34 18.29 4.85
C ASN A 58 17.26 17.56 6.20
N LEU A 59 16.17 16.84 6.50
CA LEU A 59 15.99 16.03 7.70
C LEU A 59 16.08 14.52 7.44
N VAL A 60 16.22 14.08 6.18
CA VAL A 60 16.28 12.64 5.83
C VAL A 60 17.43 11.93 6.53
N SER A 61 18.63 12.53 6.49
CA SER A 61 19.83 11.97 7.14
C SER A 61 19.61 11.77 8.64
N GLN A 62 19.06 12.77 9.34
CA GLN A 62 18.75 12.68 10.76
C GLN A 62 17.70 11.59 11.06
N GLY A 63 16.66 11.48 10.22
CA GLY A 63 15.64 10.43 10.37
C GLY A 63 16.22 9.03 10.25
N LEU A 64 17.11 8.81 9.27
CA LEU A 64 17.80 7.54 9.09
C LEU A 64 18.78 7.22 10.23
N GLU A 65 19.50 8.22 10.75
CA GLU A 65 20.39 8.06 11.91
C GLU A 65 19.60 7.70 13.19
N SER A 66 18.44 8.31 13.40
CA SER A 66 17.55 7.96 14.51
C SER A 66 17.01 6.53 14.40
N PHE A 67 16.63 6.11 13.19
CA PHE A 67 16.19 4.74 12.96
C PHE A 67 17.34 3.74 13.16
N ARG A 68 18.53 4.03 12.64
CA ARG A 68 19.75 3.25 12.88
C ARG A 68 20.02 3.06 14.37
N SER A 69 19.87 4.12 15.18
CA SER A 69 20.05 4.03 16.64
C SER A 69 19.08 3.02 17.28
N SER A 70 17.85 2.92 16.77
CA SER A 70 16.88 1.91 17.24
C SER A 70 17.27 0.50 16.82
N LEU A 71 17.83 0.32 15.62
CA LEU A 71 18.34 -0.96 15.15
C LEU A 71 19.60 -1.42 15.91
N ASP A 72 20.49 -0.48 16.26
CA ASP A 72 21.68 -0.74 17.08
C ASP A 72 21.27 -1.23 18.49
N GLU A 73 20.27 -0.61 19.10
CA GLU A 73 19.67 -1.10 20.35
C GLU A 73 18.99 -2.46 20.16
N GLY A 74 18.36 -2.69 19.01
CA GLY A 74 17.84 -4.00 18.60
C GLY A 74 18.92 -5.07 18.60
N ILE A 75 20.06 -4.81 17.98
CA ILE A 75 21.23 -5.70 18.01
C ILE A 75 21.66 -5.97 19.45
N HIS A 76 21.81 -4.92 20.27
CA HIS A 76 22.24 -5.05 21.67
C HIS A 76 21.29 -5.95 22.49
N ARG A 77 19.98 -5.85 22.26
CA ARG A 77 18.94 -6.64 22.94
C ARG A 77 18.60 -7.97 22.26
N GLY A 78 19.32 -8.35 21.19
CA GLY A 78 19.01 -9.55 20.42
C GLY A 78 17.65 -9.51 19.72
N LYS A 79 17.12 -8.31 19.46
CA LYS A 79 15.90 -8.05 18.69
C LYS A 79 16.31 -7.70 17.26
N VAL A 80 16.49 -8.72 16.45
CA VAL A 80 16.88 -8.56 15.04
C VAL A 80 15.82 -9.13 14.09
N VAL A 81 15.88 -8.74 12.82
CA VAL A 81 15.10 -9.33 11.73
C VAL A 81 15.92 -10.37 10.96
N SER A 82 15.27 -11.05 10.01
CA SER A 82 15.97 -11.98 9.12
C SER A 82 16.91 -11.25 8.16
N LYS A 83 18.01 -11.90 7.80
CA LYS A 83 19.00 -11.41 6.84
C LYS A 83 18.40 -11.06 5.49
N ARG A 84 17.38 -11.81 5.04
CA ARG A 84 16.63 -11.49 3.80
C ARG A 84 16.08 -10.07 3.86
N GLN A 85 15.28 -9.75 4.88
CA GLN A 85 14.70 -8.41 5.02
C GLN A 85 15.78 -7.33 5.09
N THR A 86 16.88 -7.58 5.81
CA THR A 86 18.02 -6.64 5.88
C THR A 86 18.65 -6.36 4.51
N ILE A 87 18.97 -7.39 3.74
CA ILE A 87 19.66 -7.24 2.45
C ILE A 87 18.74 -6.59 1.41
N GLU A 88 17.50 -7.07 1.30
CA GLU A 88 16.54 -6.54 0.32
C GLU A 88 16.17 -5.08 0.62
N THR A 89 16.00 -4.70 1.88
CA THR A 89 15.79 -3.28 2.23
C THR A 89 17.03 -2.42 1.97
N ALA A 90 18.24 -2.97 2.14
CA ALA A 90 19.46 -2.26 1.76
C ALA A 90 19.53 -2.03 0.24
N ASP A 91 19.09 -3.00 -0.56
CA ASP A 91 19.02 -2.85 -2.02
C ASP A 91 17.98 -1.80 -2.44
N GLN A 92 16.83 -1.72 -1.76
CA GLN A 92 15.86 -0.63 -1.96
C GLN A 92 16.48 0.76 -1.69
N CYS A 93 17.26 0.91 -0.61
CA CYS A 93 17.97 2.16 -0.34
C CYS A 93 18.91 2.55 -1.50
N LEU A 94 19.64 1.59 -2.08
CA LEU A 94 20.54 1.85 -3.22
C LEU A 94 19.78 2.21 -4.50
N VAL A 95 18.61 1.61 -4.72
CA VAL A 95 17.73 2.00 -5.82
C VAL A 95 17.25 3.43 -5.63
N TRP A 96 16.72 3.79 -4.46
CA TRP A 96 16.21 5.15 -4.21
C TRP A 96 17.29 6.23 -4.23
N SER A 97 18.53 5.90 -3.88
CA SER A 97 19.66 6.83 -3.96
C SER A 97 20.24 6.98 -5.37
N GLY A 98 19.77 6.19 -6.35
CA GLY A 98 20.39 6.13 -7.69
C GLY A 98 21.77 5.47 -7.72
N ALA A 99 22.15 4.72 -6.68
CA ALA A 99 23.44 4.03 -6.62
C ALA A 99 23.41 2.67 -7.35
N THR A 100 22.22 2.13 -7.60
CA THR A 100 22.04 0.95 -8.45
C THR A 100 22.19 1.33 -9.93
N GLU A 101 23.03 0.59 -10.66
CA GLU A 101 23.29 0.83 -12.08
C GLU A 101 21.98 0.88 -12.90
N GLY A 102 21.83 1.94 -13.70
CA GLY A 102 20.65 2.14 -14.54
C GLY A 102 19.39 2.62 -13.82
N GLN A 103 19.44 2.87 -12.51
CA GLN A 103 18.31 3.40 -11.73
C GLN A 103 18.50 4.90 -11.45
N HIS A 104 17.44 5.68 -11.68
CA HIS A 104 17.43 7.10 -11.36
C HIS A 104 17.16 7.30 -9.86
N SER A 105 17.84 8.26 -9.23
CA SER A 105 17.56 8.62 -7.83
C SER A 105 16.14 9.15 -7.67
N PHE A 106 15.44 8.70 -6.63
CA PHE A 106 14.16 9.27 -6.26
C PHE A 106 14.30 10.75 -5.85
N PHE A 107 15.34 11.09 -5.09
CA PHE A 107 15.53 12.43 -4.55
C PHE A 107 15.96 13.44 -5.62
N ASP A 108 16.79 13.01 -6.58
CA ASP A 108 17.15 13.87 -7.72
C ASP A 108 15.92 14.13 -8.60
N GLY A 109 15.01 13.15 -8.74
CA GLY A 109 13.74 13.33 -9.43
C GLY A 109 12.87 14.43 -8.81
N LEU A 110 12.97 14.70 -7.50
CA LEU A 110 12.26 15.84 -6.88
C LEU A 110 12.81 17.19 -7.36
N LEU A 111 14.13 17.30 -7.56
CA LEU A 111 14.75 18.51 -8.11
C LEU A 111 14.34 18.73 -9.56
N GLU A 112 14.28 17.66 -10.37
CA GLU A 112 13.81 17.72 -11.76
C GLU A 112 12.36 18.21 -11.86
N VAL A 113 11.49 17.69 -10.99
CA VAL A 113 10.09 18.13 -10.91
C VAL A 113 10.01 19.61 -10.49
N TYR A 114 10.86 20.07 -9.57
CA TYR A 114 10.93 21.49 -9.21
C TYR A 114 11.38 22.36 -10.40
N ASP A 115 12.45 21.96 -11.09
CA ASP A 115 12.96 22.67 -12.27
C ASP A 115 11.92 22.76 -13.39
N GLY A 116 11.08 21.73 -13.55
CA GLY A 116 9.95 21.70 -14.48
C GLY A 116 8.69 22.45 -14.01
N SER A 117 8.60 22.87 -12.76
CA SER A 117 7.37 23.45 -12.18
C SER A 117 7.08 24.90 -12.60
N GLY A 118 8.09 25.61 -13.13
CA GLY A 118 8.01 27.05 -13.41
C GLY A 118 8.08 27.95 -12.18
N ILE A 119 8.28 27.38 -10.97
CA ILE A 119 8.46 28.13 -9.72
C ILE A 119 9.92 28.58 -9.62
N GLY A 120 10.18 29.84 -9.98
CA GLY A 120 11.53 30.40 -10.01
C GLY A 120 12.02 30.91 -8.65
N SER A 121 12.97 30.21 -8.03
CA SER A 121 13.69 30.67 -6.85
C SER A 121 15.04 29.97 -6.69
N ASP A 122 16.15 30.62 -7.10
CA ASP A 122 17.50 30.05 -7.03
C ASP A 122 17.93 29.58 -5.62
N PRO A 123 17.65 30.33 -4.53
CA PRO A 123 17.99 29.86 -3.18
C PRO A 123 17.28 28.55 -2.84
N LEU A 124 15.99 28.47 -3.18
CA LEU A 124 15.17 27.27 -2.92
C LEU A 124 15.62 26.09 -3.78
N ARG A 125 15.96 26.33 -5.05
CA ARG A 125 16.55 25.31 -5.92
C ARG A 125 17.79 24.68 -5.28
N ARG A 126 18.70 25.50 -4.78
CA ARG A 126 19.94 25.05 -4.12
C ARG A 126 19.64 24.29 -2.82
N GLU A 127 18.64 24.70 -2.05
CA GLU A 127 18.22 23.97 -0.84
C GLU A 127 17.68 22.57 -1.17
N ILE A 128 16.89 22.44 -2.25
CA ILE A 128 16.39 21.16 -2.73
C ILE A 128 17.54 20.30 -3.25
N GLU A 129 18.44 20.85 -4.06
CA GLU A 129 19.62 20.17 -4.62
C GLU A 129 20.54 19.63 -3.51
N ASN A 130 20.88 20.47 -2.53
CA ASN A 130 21.69 20.06 -1.39
C ASN A 130 20.97 18.99 -0.55
N GLY A 131 19.67 19.16 -0.30
CA GLY A 131 18.86 18.21 0.46
C GLY A 131 18.74 16.85 -0.25
N ALA A 132 18.57 16.85 -1.57
CA ALA A 132 18.53 15.63 -2.39
C ALA A 132 19.88 14.91 -2.37
N GLN A 133 20.99 15.63 -2.55
CA GLN A 133 22.34 15.06 -2.46
C GLN A 133 22.61 14.44 -1.07
N ALA A 134 22.22 15.13 0.00
CA ALA A 134 22.36 14.62 1.37
C ALA A 134 21.48 13.38 1.63
N ALA A 135 20.25 13.38 1.12
CA ALA A 135 19.34 12.23 1.23
C ALA A 135 19.87 11.01 0.45
N ASN A 136 20.40 11.20 -0.75
CA ASN A 136 21.06 10.14 -1.53
C ASN A 136 22.23 9.53 -0.76
N GLY A 137 23.13 10.37 -0.24
CA GLY A 137 24.26 9.93 0.58
C GLY A 137 23.82 9.13 1.80
N ALA A 138 22.83 9.63 2.54
CA ALA A 138 22.30 8.96 3.73
C ALA A 138 21.66 7.60 3.43
N MET A 139 20.99 7.44 2.29
CA MET A 139 20.47 6.13 1.85
C MET A 139 21.58 5.14 1.52
N VAL A 140 22.66 5.58 0.85
CA VAL A 140 23.84 4.74 0.60
C VAL A 140 24.50 4.32 1.91
N GLU A 141 24.69 5.24 2.84
CA GLU A 141 25.23 4.95 4.17
C GLU A 141 24.34 3.98 4.96
N MET A 142 23.01 4.13 4.87
CA MET A 142 22.08 3.20 5.49
C MET A 142 22.15 1.80 4.88
N ALA A 143 22.25 1.71 3.55
CA ALA A 143 22.44 0.43 2.86
C ALA A 143 23.74 -0.27 3.30
N ASP A 144 24.83 0.50 3.40
CA ASP A 144 26.12 0.02 3.88
C ASP A 144 26.05 -0.44 5.33
N TYR A 145 25.40 0.32 6.22
CA TYR A 145 25.13 -0.08 7.60
C TYR A 145 24.34 -1.39 7.65
N LEU A 146 23.23 -1.50 6.91
CA LEU A 146 22.41 -2.70 6.90
C LEU A 146 23.21 -3.93 6.43
N LYS A 147 24.02 -3.79 5.37
CA LYS A 147 24.80 -4.90 4.82
C LYS A 147 26.02 -5.28 5.67
N LYS A 148 26.77 -4.29 6.15
CA LYS A 148 28.10 -4.49 6.78
C LYS A 148 28.02 -4.58 8.30
N THR A 149 27.04 -3.93 8.92
CA THR A 149 26.89 -3.84 10.37
C THR A 149 25.71 -4.66 10.88
N TYR A 150 24.50 -4.47 10.33
CA TYR A 150 23.31 -5.16 10.84
C TYR A 150 23.23 -6.63 10.39
N ALA A 151 23.46 -6.93 9.11
CA ALA A 151 23.31 -8.28 8.55
C ALA A 151 24.16 -9.38 9.23
N PRO A 152 25.38 -9.12 9.74
CA PRO A 152 26.12 -10.09 10.54
C PRO A 152 25.42 -10.53 11.84
N HIS A 153 24.51 -9.72 12.38
CA HIS A 153 23.70 -10.04 13.56
C HIS A 153 22.30 -10.57 13.22
N ALA A 154 21.86 -10.43 11.96
CA ALA A 154 20.53 -10.81 11.52
C ALA A 154 20.33 -12.34 11.51
N GLU A 155 19.09 -12.78 11.67
CA GLU A 155 18.76 -14.22 11.68
C GLU A 155 18.75 -14.80 10.26
N GLU A 156 19.30 -16.00 10.07
CA GLU A 156 19.15 -16.72 8.79
C GLU A 156 17.71 -17.25 8.61
N LYS A 157 16.99 -17.50 9.71
CA LYS A 157 15.60 -17.97 9.69
C LYS A 157 14.65 -16.81 9.40
N ASN A 158 13.71 -17.02 8.47
CA ASN A 158 12.68 -16.01 8.17
C ASN A 158 11.48 -16.06 9.13
N ALA A 159 11.16 -17.24 9.69
CA ALA A 159 9.99 -17.38 10.55
C ALA A 159 10.22 -16.72 11.91
N VAL A 160 9.34 -15.79 12.27
CA VAL A 160 9.44 -14.93 13.45
C VAL A 160 9.14 -15.64 14.78
N GLY A 161 8.60 -16.86 14.74
CA GLY A 161 8.21 -17.62 15.92
C GLY A 161 6.82 -17.27 16.45
N PRO A 162 6.27 -18.11 17.34
CA PRO A 162 4.86 -18.04 17.76
C PRO A 162 4.51 -16.74 18.49
N ASP A 163 5.34 -16.29 19.43
CA ASP A 163 5.02 -15.11 20.26
C ASP A 163 4.92 -13.82 19.42
N ARG A 164 5.88 -13.62 18.52
CA ARG A 164 5.88 -12.47 17.60
C ARG A 164 4.72 -12.56 16.61
N TYR A 165 4.45 -13.76 16.10
CA TYR A 165 3.37 -13.96 15.15
C TYR A 165 2.01 -13.72 15.79
N ALA A 166 1.79 -14.17 17.03
CA ALA A 166 0.56 -13.92 17.78
C ALA A 166 0.32 -12.42 18.01
N LEU A 167 1.36 -11.69 18.44
CA LEU A 167 1.26 -10.24 18.63
C LEU A 167 0.95 -9.50 17.32
N ALA A 168 1.62 -9.87 16.22
CA ALA A 168 1.35 -9.30 14.91
C ALA A 168 -0.06 -9.66 14.41
N ALA A 169 -0.50 -10.92 14.58
CA ALA A 169 -1.83 -11.36 14.18
C ALA A 169 -2.92 -10.59 14.92
N ARG A 170 -2.77 -10.38 16.24
CA ARG A 170 -3.68 -9.53 17.01
C ARG A 170 -3.67 -8.09 16.50
N THR A 171 -2.51 -7.55 16.15
CA THR A 171 -2.37 -6.19 15.61
C THR A 171 -3.15 -5.97 14.31
N PHE A 172 -3.09 -6.94 13.40
CA PHE A 172 -3.77 -6.81 12.10
C PHE A 172 -5.25 -7.19 12.14
N ASN A 173 -5.67 -8.07 13.07
CA ASN A 173 -7.05 -8.57 13.11
C ASN A 173 -7.90 -7.93 14.21
N GLY A 174 -7.29 -7.25 15.19
CA GLY A 174 -7.99 -6.66 16.34
C GLY A 174 -8.58 -7.68 17.31
N ILE A 175 -8.19 -8.96 17.21
CA ILE A 175 -8.67 -10.07 18.03
C ILE A 175 -7.57 -11.10 18.31
N ASP A 176 -7.71 -11.80 19.43
CA ASP A 176 -6.87 -12.96 19.75
C ASP A 176 -7.41 -14.22 19.05
N LEU A 177 -6.67 -14.67 18.04
CA LEU A 177 -6.99 -15.87 17.25
C LEU A 177 -6.35 -17.12 17.85
N ASP A 178 -7.05 -18.27 17.82
CA ASP A 178 -6.36 -19.56 17.87
C ASP A 178 -5.67 -19.77 16.52
N LEU A 179 -4.35 -19.59 16.51
CA LEU A 179 -3.55 -19.63 15.29
C LEU A 179 -3.47 -21.03 14.66
N ASN A 180 -3.55 -22.09 15.46
CA ASN A 180 -3.52 -23.46 14.93
C ASN A 180 -4.87 -23.80 14.29
N GLU A 181 -5.96 -23.44 14.96
CA GLU A 181 -7.31 -23.55 14.38
C GLU A 181 -7.40 -22.74 13.09
N THR A 182 -6.96 -21.48 13.11
CA THR A 182 -6.97 -20.58 11.95
C THR A 182 -6.17 -21.16 10.78
N TYR A 183 -5.01 -21.78 11.05
CA TYR A 183 -4.21 -22.45 10.03
C TYR A 183 -4.95 -23.63 9.39
N LEU A 184 -5.58 -24.49 10.21
CA LEU A 184 -6.33 -25.64 9.72
C LEU A 184 -7.57 -25.20 8.92
N TRP A 185 -8.28 -24.19 9.43
CA TRP A 185 -9.39 -23.55 8.73
C TRP A 185 -8.95 -22.99 7.38
N GLY A 186 -7.79 -22.33 7.29
CA GLY A 186 -7.26 -21.82 6.02
C GLY A 186 -7.07 -22.91 4.97
N TRP A 187 -6.61 -24.11 5.38
CA TRP A 187 -6.51 -25.27 4.49
C TRP A 187 -7.87 -25.81 4.06
N GLU A 188 -8.88 -25.77 4.94
CA GLU A 188 -10.25 -26.12 4.58
C GLU A 188 -10.82 -25.15 3.55
N GLN A 189 -10.64 -23.85 3.75
CA GLN A 189 -11.08 -22.83 2.80
C GLN A 189 -10.37 -22.96 1.46
N LEU A 190 -9.05 -23.23 1.45
CA LEU A 190 -8.32 -23.45 0.20
C LEU A 190 -8.85 -24.65 -0.59
N ARG A 191 -9.14 -25.77 0.08
CA ARG A 191 -9.74 -26.95 -0.57
C ARG A 191 -11.12 -26.63 -1.11
N TRP A 192 -11.96 -25.97 -0.32
CA TRP A 192 -13.29 -25.57 -0.74
C TRP A 192 -13.26 -24.64 -1.97
N VAL A 193 -12.42 -23.60 -1.96
CA VAL A 193 -12.26 -22.69 -3.11
C VAL A 193 -11.80 -23.44 -4.35
N ASN A 194 -10.84 -24.38 -4.22
CA ASN A 194 -10.40 -25.20 -5.34
C ASN A 194 -11.53 -26.06 -5.93
N GLU A 195 -12.40 -26.62 -5.08
CA GLU A 195 -13.59 -27.34 -5.55
C GLU A 195 -14.58 -26.43 -6.28
N GLU A 196 -14.78 -25.20 -5.79
CA GLU A 196 -15.64 -24.22 -6.45
C GLU A 196 -15.06 -23.75 -7.78
N PHE A 197 -13.72 -23.64 -7.93
CA PHE A 197 -13.08 -23.38 -9.22
C PHE A 197 -13.36 -24.50 -10.22
N ILE A 198 -13.24 -25.77 -9.82
CA ILE A 198 -13.53 -26.91 -10.71
C ILE A 198 -15.00 -26.89 -11.16
N LYS A 199 -15.95 -26.71 -10.23
CA LYS A 199 -17.39 -26.64 -10.56
C LYS A 199 -17.70 -25.44 -11.45
N THR A 200 -17.04 -24.30 -11.23
CA THR A 200 -17.24 -23.08 -12.02
C THR A 200 -16.65 -23.24 -13.42
N ALA A 201 -15.46 -23.84 -13.55
CA ALA A 201 -14.84 -24.15 -14.82
C ALA A 201 -15.74 -25.07 -15.68
N GLU A 202 -16.29 -26.14 -15.10
CA GLU A 202 -17.23 -27.04 -15.80
C GLU A 202 -18.49 -26.30 -16.32
N ARG A 203 -18.96 -25.27 -15.61
CA ARG A 203 -20.09 -24.43 -16.07
C ARG A 203 -19.71 -23.49 -17.22
N ILE A 204 -18.47 -23.04 -17.28
CA ILE A 204 -17.97 -22.10 -18.29
C ILE A 204 -17.56 -22.87 -19.56
N LEU A 205 -16.82 -23.95 -19.38
CA LEU A 205 -16.26 -24.81 -20.42
C LEU A 205 -16.47 -26.28 -20.01
N PRO A 206 -17.63 -26.89 -20.35
CA PRO A 206 -17.92 -28.27 -19.99
C PRO A 206 -16.86 -29.25 -20.51
N GLY A 207 -16.31 -30.08 -19.63
CA GLY A 207 -15.23 -31.02 -19.92
C GLY A 207 -13.82 -30.40 -20.00
N GLY A 208 -13.68 -29.10 -19.78
CA GLY A 208 -12.40 -28.40 -19.72
C GLY A 208 -11.82 -28.33 -18.31
N THR A 209 -10.51 -28.06 -18.23
CA THR A 209 -9.81 -27.77 -16.97
C THR A 209 -10.03 -26.33 -16.50
N VAL A 210 -9.67 -26.05 -15.25
CA VAL A 210 -9.70 -24.67 -14.71
C VAL A 210 -8.81 -23.73 -15.54
N GLU A 211 -7.59 -24.15 -15.88
CA GLU A 211 -6.65 -23.36 -16.70
C GLU A 211 -7.18 -23.08 -18.10
N GLU A 212 -7.84 -24.06 -18.74
CA GLU A 212 -8.47 -23.85 -20.05
C GLU A 212 -9.66 -22.89 -19.99
N ALA A 213 -10.46 -22.95 -18.91
CA ALA A 213 -11.55 -22.02 -18.68
C ALA A 213 -11.03 -20.59 -18.41
N GLU A 214 -9.97 -20.44 -17.61
CA GLU A 214 -9.29 -19.16 -17.37
C GLU A 214 -8.74 -18.58 -18.67
N ASN A 215 -8.01 -19.38 -19.47
CA ASN A 215 -7.47 -18.93 -20.75
C ASN A 215 -8.60 -18.51 -21.72
N LEU A 216 -9.73 -19.20 -21.74
CA LEU A 216 -10.90 -18.78 -22.50
C LEU A 216 -11.42 -17.41 -22.02
N LEU A 217 -11.58 -17.22 -20.72
CA LEU A 217 -12.05 -15.95 -20.15
C LEU A 217 -11.07 -14.79 -20.41
N GLU A 218 -9.77 -15.08 -20.41
CA GLU A 218 -8.71 -14.09 -20.64
C GLU A 218 -8.60 -13.68 -22.11
N THR A 219 -8.84 -14.62 -23.05
CA THR A 219 -8.56 -14.40 -24.48
C THR A 219 -9.79 -14.17 -25.35
N ASP A 220 -11.00 -14.54 -24.92
CA ASP A 220 -12.22 -14.36 -25.71
C ASP A 220 -12.58 -12.88 -25.87
N PRO A 221 -12.50 -12.30 -27.08
CA PRO A 221 -12.81 -10.89 -27.30
C PRO A 221 -14.25 -10.50 -26.93
N LYS A 222 -15.18 -11.47 -26.85
CA LYS A 222 -16.56 -11.22 -26.42
C LYS A 222 -16.70 -10.99 -24.93
N ARG A 223 -15.68 -11.34 -24.14
CA ARG A 223 -15.62 -11.22 -22.67
C ARG A 223 -14.67 -10.11 -22.21
N SER A 224 -14.23 -9.29 -23.16
CA SER A 224 -13.25 -8.23 -22.94
C SER A 224 -13.79 -6.90 -23.42
N ILE A 225 -13.32 -5.83 -22.78
CA ILE A 225 -13.58 -4.45 -23.22
C ILE A 225 -12.34 -3.93 -23.92
N VAL A 226 -12.52 -3.29 -25.06
CA VAL A 226 -11.44 -2.67 -25.82
C VAL A 226 -11.47 -1.16 -25.60
N GLY A 227 -10.34 -0.60 -25.19
CA GLY A 227 -10.14 0.82 -24.97
C GLY A 227 -10.38 1.25 -23.51
N GLU A 228 -9.51 2.12 -23.01
CA GLU A 228 -9.53 2.60 -21.63
C GLU A 228 -10.82 3.36 -21.29
N GLU A 229 -11.34 4.18 -22.20
CA GLU A 229 -12.56 4.94 -21.99
C GLU A 229 -13.78 4.02 -21.84
N ALA A 230 -13.91 3.02 -22.71
CA ALA A 230 -14.99 2.04 -22.63
C ALA A 230 -14.91 1.25 -21.32
N PHE A 231 -13.70 0.86 -20.89
CA PHE A 231 -13.49 0.14 -19.65
C PHE A 231 -13.83 0.99 -18.42
N LYS A 232 -13.37 2.26 -18.40
CA LYS A 232 -13.71 3.22 -17.35
C LYS A 232 -15.23 3.41 -17.22
N ASN A 233 -15.93 3.58 -18.34
CA ASN A 233 -17.39 3.74 -18.33
C ASN A 233 -18.09 2.50 -17.80
N TRP A 234 -17.65 1.31 -18.22
CA TRP A 234 -18.18 0.05 -17.69
C TRP A 234 -17.94 -0.11 -16.18
N MET A 235 -16.76 0.26 -15.69
CA MET A 235 -16.46 0.28 -14.26
C MET A 235 -17.39 1.24 -13.50
N GLN A 236 -17.66 2.42 -14.05
CA GLN A 236 -18.59 3.38 -13.45
C GLN A 236 -20.01 2.81 -13.39
N GLU A 237 -20.52 2.28 -14.51
CA GLU A 237 -21.85 1.65 -14.58
C GLU A 237 -22.00 0.47 -13.62
N LEU A 238 -20.94 -0.31 -13.40
CA LEU A 238 -20.92 -1.38 -12.41
C LEU A 238 -21.13 -0.83 -11.00
N GLN A 239 -20.42 0.23 -10.62
CA GLN A 239 -20.56 0.84 -9.30
C GLN A 239 -21.94 1.46 -9.09
N ASP A 240 -22.41 2.25 -10.06
CA ASP A 240 -23.70 2.95 -10.00
C ASP A 240 -24.86 1.95 -9.84
N ARG A 241 -24.87 0.90 -10.67
CA ARG A 241 -25.86 -0.18 -10.59
C ARG A 241 -25.79 -0.92 -9.25
N THR A 242 -24.59 -1.18 -8.73
CA THR A 242 -24.43 -1.88 -7.44
C THR A 242 -24.98 -1.04 -6.29
N ILE A 243 -24.78 0.27 -6.33
CA ILE A 243 -25.39 1.20 -5.36
C ILE A 243 -26.92 1.11 -5.43
N ASP A 244 -27.50 1.18 -6.63
CA ASP A 244 -28.95 1.10 -6.83
C ASP A 244 -29.54 -0.24 -6.36
N GLU A 245 -28.86 -1.36 -6.64
CA GLU A 245 -29.30 -2.70 -6.25
C GLU A 245 -29.20 -2.95 -4.74
N LEU A 246 -28.16 -2.42 -4.08
CA LEU A 246 -27.93 -2.65 -2.66
C LEU A 246 -28.66 -1.65 -1.76
N ASN A 247 -28.84 -0.40 -2.19
CA ASN A 247 -29.46 0.64 -1.38
C ASN A 247 -30.95 0.37 -1.13
N GLY A 248 -31.37 0.44 0.13
CA GLY A 248 -32.74 0.17 0.57
C GLY A 248 -33.14 -1.32 0.58
N THR A 249 -32.27 -2.20 0.09
CA THR A 249 -32.47 -3.67 0.13
C THR A 249 -31.51 -4.33 1.12
N HIS A 250 -30.22 -4.06 0.97
CA HIS A 250 -29.15 -4.67 1.78
C HIS A 250 -28.47 -3.66 2.70
N PHE A 251 -28.38 -2.39 2.29
CA PHE A 251 -27.78 -1.29 3.05
C PHE A 251 -28.62 -0.01 2.95
N ASP A 252 -28.55 0.83 3.97
CA ASP A 252 -28.99 2.22 3.89
C ASP A 252 -27.80 3.10 3.47
N ILE A 253 -27.68 3.40 2.18
CA ILE A 253 -26.55 4.17 1.65
C ILE A 253 -26.88 5.66 1.69
N ALA A 254 -26.17 6.43 2.53
CA ALA A 254 -26.36 7.87 2.66
C ALA A 254 -26.11 8.61 1.34
N GLU A 255 -26.86 9.67 1.04
CA GLU A 255 -26.76 10.39 -0.24
C GLU A 255 -25.33 10.80 -0.65
N PRO A 256 -24.48 11.36 0.23
CA PRO A 256 -23.10 11.68 -0.15
C PRO A 256 -22.24 10.45 -0.48
N VAL A 257 -22.59 9.28 0.08
CA VAL A 257 -21.91 8.00 -0.14
C VAL A 257 -22.40 7.31 -1.43
N LYS A 258 -23.50 7.75 -2.03
CA LYS A 258 -23.93 7.22 -3.34
C LYS A 258 -23.05 7.69 -4.50
N ARG A 259 -22.17 8.66 -4.28
CA ARG A 259 -21.30 9.21 -5.33
C ARG A 259 -19.90 8.61 -5.25
N ILE A 260 -19.57 7.80 -6.25
CA ILE A 260 -18.24 7.23 -6.50
C ILE A 260 -17.83 7.51 -7.94
N GLU A 261 -16.54 7.80 -8.18
CA GLU A 261 -15.99 8.01 -9.52
C GLU A 261 -14.97 6.92 -9.86
N ALA A 262 -15.19 6.18 -10.95
CA ALA A 262 -14.21 5.25 -11.51
C ALA A 262 -13.26 5.97 -12.46
N LEU A 263 -11.96 5.87 -12.21
CA LEU A 263 -10.91 6.59 -12.95
C LEU A 263 -9.80 5.64 -13.41
N ILE A 264 -9.08 6.06 -14.46
CA ILE A 264 -7.80 5.44 -14.84
C ILE A 264 -6.70 6.08 -13.98
N ALA A 265 -5.84 5.25 -13.41
CA ALA A 265 -4.74 5.72 -12.58
C ALA A 265 -3.71 6.47 -13.45
N PRO A 266 -3.12 7.57 -12.96
CA PRO A 266 -2.05 8.26 -13.66
C PRO A 266 -0.80 7.37 -13.79
N PRO A 267 0.06 7.59 -14.80
CA PRO A 267 1.32 6.88 -14.95
C PRO A 267 2.20 6.96 -13.69
N GLY A 268 2.93 5.89 -13.38
CA GLY A 268 3.86 5.84 -12.23
C GLY A 268 3.19 5.62 -10.87
N GLY A 269 1.89 5.35 -10.83
CA GLY A 269 1.14 5.01 -9.61
C GLY A 269 1.22 3.54 -9.20
N ALA A 270 0.29 3.11 -8.32
CA ALA A 270 0.18 1.73 -7.86
C ALA A 270 -0.01 0.73 -9.02
N LEU A 271 0.42 -0.51 -8.82
CA LEU A 271 0.33 -1.58 -9.83
C LEU A 271 -1.01 -2.34 -9.80
N ALA A 272 -1.82 -2.13 -8.77
CA ALA A 272 -3.15 -2.72 -8.61
C ALA A 272 -4.21 -1.62 -8.50
N MET A 273 -5.47 -1.97 -8.77
CA MET A 273 -6.58 -1.05 -8.52
C MET A 273 -6.57 -0.62 -7.05
N TYR A 274 -6.90 0.65 -6.79
CA TYR A 274 -6.93 1.19 -5.44
C TYR A 274 -8.05 2.21 -5.28
N TYR A 275 -8.49 2.36 -4.03
CA TYR A 275 -9.50 3.34 -3.63
C TYR A 275 -8.89 4.54 -2.90
N THR A 276 -9.44 5.73 -3.17
CA THR A 276 -9.20 6.93 -2.37
C THR A 276 -10.50 7.43 -1.74
N PRO A 277 -10.54 7.66 -0.42
CA PRO A 277 -11.75 8.13 0.26
C PRO A 277 -12.17 9.54 -0.16
N PRO A 278 -13.46 9.89 0.01
CA PRO A 278 -13.95 11.25 -0.21
C PRO A 278 -13.22 12.26 0.70
N SER A 279 -13.25 13.54 0.33
CA SER A 279 -12.90 14.59 1.29
C SER A 279 -13.90 14.60 2.45
N GLU A 280 -13.50 15.09 3.63
CA GLU A 280 -14.38 15.14 4.82
C GLU A 280 -15.69 15.89 4.56
N ASP A 281 -15.65 16.91 3.68
CA ASP A 281 -16.79 17.71 3.25
C ASP A 281 -17.53 17.16 2.01
N PHE A 282 -17.10 16.00 1.48
CA PHE A 282 -17.62 15.36 0.27
C PHE A 282 -17.58 16.20 -1.02
N THR A 283 -16.85 17.32 -1.05
CA THR A 283 -16.65 18.10 -2.28
C THR A 283 -15.88 17.30 -3.34
N ARG A 284 -14.97 16.41 -2.92
CA ARG A 284 -14.42 15.33 -3.74
C ARG A 284 -15.06 14.00 -3.30
N PRO A 285 -15.74 13.27 -4.21
CA PRO A 285 -16.28 11.95 -3.89
C PRO A 285 -15.17 10.91 -3.71
N GLY A 286 -15.53 9.73 -3.22
CA GLY A 286 -14.62 8.58 -3.26
C GLY A 286 -14.31 8.19 -4.71
N ARG A 287 -13.10 7.69 -4.95
CA ARG A 287 -12.63 7.32 -6.30
C ARG A 287 -11.97 5.96 -6.31
N THR A 288 -12.28 5.14 -7.29
CA THR A 288 -11.48 3.97 -7.65
C THR A 288 -10.55 4.32 -8.80
N TRP A 289 -9.35 3.76 -8.77
CA TRP A 289 -8.30 4.07 -9.73
C TRP A 289 -7.75 2.77 -10.33
N TYR A 290 -7.86 2.63 -11.65
CA TYR A 290 -7.38 1.45 -12.36
C TYR A 290 -6.04 1.72 -13.08
N PRO A 291 -4.93 1.09 -12.69
CA PRO A 291 -3.69 1.17 -13.44
C PRO A 291 -3.74 0.25 -14.67
N THR A 292 -3.81 0.83 -15.87
CA THR A 292 -3.91 0.03 -17.10
C THR A 292 -2.62 -0.72 -17.42
N GLY A 293 -1.47 -0.24 -16.93
CA GLY A 293 -0.17 -0.83 -17.25
C GLY A 293 0.12 -0.85 -18.76
N GLY A 294 -0.53 0.05 -19.53
CA GLY A 294 -0.46 0.08 -20.98
C GLY A 294 -1.35 -0.94 -21.71
N LYS A 295 -2.18 -1.71 -20.99
CA LYS A 295 -3.19 -2.59 -21.61
C LYS A 295 -4.23 -1.76 -22.35
N THR A 296 -4.68 -2.27 -23.50
CA THR A 296 -5.77 -1.69 -24.30
C THR A 296 -6.97 -2.62 -24.44
N VAL A 297 -6.87 -3.83 -23.92
CA VAL A 297 -7.92 -4.86 -23.87
C VAL A 297 -8.00 -5.36 -22.43
N PHE A 298 -9.21 -5.37 -21.88
CA PHE A 298 -9.49 -5.66 -20.48
C PHE A 298 -10.46 -6.84 -20.36
N PRO A 299 -9.99 -8.05 -20.06
CA PRO A 299 -10.84 -9.19 -19.77
C PRO A 299 -11.67 -8.94 -18.51
N ILE A 300 -13.00 -9.03 -18.61
CA ILE A 300 -13.89 -8.53 -17.55
C ILE A 300 -13.89 -9.45 -16.31
N TRP A 301 -13.63 -10.74 -16.50
CA TRP A 301 -13.90 -11.77 -15.49
C TRP A 301 -13.18 -11.55 -14.15
N GLY A 302 -11.92 -11.10 -14.19
CA GLY A 302 -11.12 -10.79 -12.99
C GLY A 302 -11.42 -9.42 -12.40
N GLU A 303 -12.04 -8.52 -13.17
CA GLU A 303 -12.21 -7.11 -12.80
C GLU A 303 -13.40 -6.88 -11.89
N VAL A 304 -14.47 -7.68 -12.02
CA VAL A 304 -15.70 -7.51 -11.24
C VAL A 304 -15.46 -7.65 -9.73
N ALA A 305 -14.72 -8.66 -9.30
CA ALA A 305 -14.48 -8.90 -7.87
C ALA A 305 -13.62 -7.78 -7.26
N ILE A 306 -12.62 -7.29 -7.99
CA ILE A 306 -11.76 -6.18 -7.58
C ILE A 306 -12.56 -4.87 -7.52
N ALA A 307 -13.44 -4.64 -8.51
CA ALA A 307 -14.33 -3.48 -8.53
C ALA A 307 -15.23 -3.43 -7.28
N TYR A 308 -15.79 -4.56 -6.86
CA TYR A 308 -16.59 -4.62 -5.63
C TYR A 308 -15.74 -4.46 -4.37
N HIS A 309 -14.51 -5.00 -4.36
CA HIS A 309 -13.58 -4.87 -3.24
C HIS A 309 -13.17 -3.41 -2.99
N GLU A 310 -12.78 -2.69 -4.04
CA GLU A 310 -12.31 -1.29 -3.95
C GLU A 310 -13.47 -0.29 -3.93
N GLY A 311 -14.59 -0.63 -4.56
CA GLY A 311 -15.79 0.20 -4.67
C GLY A 311 -16.87 -0.18 -3.68
N VAL A 312 -18.08 -0.42 -4.19
CA VAL A 312 -19.26 -0.81 -3.42
C VAL A 312 -19.52 -2.30 -3.58
N PRO A 313 -19.78 -3.06 -2.50
CA PRO A 313 -19.92 -2.64 -1.10
C PRO A 313 -18.61 -2.67 -0.29
N GLY A 314 -17.44 -2.72 -0.93
CA GLY A 314 -16.15 -2.78 -0.25
C GLY A 314 -15.66 -1.44 0.31
N HIS A 315 -14.42 -1.07 -0.02
CA HIS A 315 -13.71 0.06 0.57
C HIS A 315 -14.47 1.38 0.46
N HIS A 316 -15.12 1.67 -0.67
CA HIS A 316 -15.90 2.89 -0.79
C HIS A 316 -17.02 2.95 0.23
N PHE A 317 -17.84 1.89 0.31
CA PHE A 317 -18.96 1.86 1.22
C PHE A 317 -18.49 2.00 2.68
N GLN A 318 -17.46 1.26 3.08
CA GLN A 318 -16.91 1.31 4.44
C GLN A 318 -16.33 2.69 4.79
N LEU A 319 -15.40 3.20 3.98
CA LEU A 319 -14.66 4.43 4.31
C LEU A 319 -15.51 5.68 4.12
N ALA A 320 -16.30 5.79 3.05
CA ALA A 320 -17.16 6.94 2.85
C ALA A 320 -18.28 7.01 3.92
N THR A 321 -18.85 5.87 4.33
CA THR A 321 -19.79 5.84 5.46
C THR A 321 -19.12 6.29 6.76
N THR A 322 -17.88 5.83 7.02
CA THR A 322 -17.11 6.27 8.19
C THR A 322 -16.88 7.79 8.17
N THR A 323 -16.50 8.36 7.03
CA THR A 323 -16.34 9.81 6.86
C THR A 323 -17.67 10.55 7.10
N HIS A 324 -18.78 10.05 6.55
CA HIS A 324 -20.11 10.64 6.74
C HIS A 324 -20.53 10.67 8.22
N LEU A 325 -20.21 9.60 8.96
CA LEU A 325 -20.56 9.45 10.36
C LEU A 325 -19.53 10.06 11.33
N SER A 326 -18.43 10.64 10.84
CA SER A 326 -17.32 11.15 11.67
C SER A 326 -17.75 11.99 12.88
N SER A 327 -18.70 12.91 12.70
CA SER A 327 -19.25 13.76 13.77
C SER A 327 -20.06 13.02 14.86
N GLN A 328 -20.43 11.76 14.60
CA GLN A 328 -21.17 10.88 15.51
C GLN A 328 -20.29 9.79 16.15
N LEU A 329 -19.06 9.62 15.65
CA LEU A 329 -18.12 8.58 16.09
C LEU A 329 -17.19 9.04 17.24
N SER A 330 -17.21 10.34 17.59
CA SER A 330 -16.41 10.97 18.64
C SER A 330 -16.94 10.73 20.05
#